data_AF-A0A1I7KQV0-F1
#
_entry.id   AF-A0A1I7KQV0-F1
#
_cell.length_a   1.000
_cell.length_b   1.000
_cell.length_c   1.000
_cell.angle_alpha   90.00
_cell.angle_beta   90.00
_cell.angle_gamma   90.00
#
_symmetry.space_group_name_H-M   'P 1'
#
loop_
_entity.id
_entity.type
_entity.pdbx_description
1 polymer ?
#
loop_
_entity_poly.entity_id
_entity_poly.type
_entity_poly.pdbx_seq_one_letter_code
_entity_poly.pdbx_strand_id
1 'polypeptide(L)'
;MSEAPEDMTALEDEQLKIKYGIIIAKLRAAVAKNKARFPQLNLISVYLDRTGAEADAAGGHLQRLEDLCAYLARLGSSCYVTRHLHHNLCADVEAARSNSVFFNTRKNYISLPK
;
A
#
# COMPACT_ATOMS: atom_id res chain seq x y z
N MET A 1 18.46 4.98 31.58
CA MET A 1 18.34 6.02 30.55
C MET A 1 17.95 5.30 29.28
N SER A 2 16.74 5.55 28.78
CA SER A 2 16.22 4.89 27.58
C SER A 2 16.85 5.55 26.36
N GLU A 3 17.60 4.79 25.58
CA GLU A 3 18.07 5.22 24.26
C GLU A 3 16.92 5.06 23.27
N ALA A 4 16.50 6.17 22.66
CA ALA A 4 15.52 6.18 21.57
C ALA A 4 16.19 5.65 20.29
N PRO A 5 15.56 4.76 19.51
CA PRO A 5 16.07 4.37 18.21
C PRO A 5 15.43 5.28 17.14
N GLU A 6 15.95 6.50 16.97
CA GLU A 6 15.45 7.43 15.95
C GLU A 6 16.62 7.99 15.15
N ASP A 7 17.15 7.18 14.24
CA ASP A 7 17.84 7.70 13.06
C ASP A 7 17.64 6.71 11.91
N MET A 8 16.41 6.67 11.38
CA MET A 8 16.21 6.14 10.04
C MET A 8 16.93 7.12 9.12
N THR A 9 18.00 6.66 8.47
CA THR A 9 18.89 7.56 7.74
C THR A 9 18.09 8.29 6.65
N ALA A 10 18.41 9.56 6.35
CA ALA A 10 17.69 10.33 5.31
C ALA A 10 17.63 9.61 3.94
N LEU A 11 18.59 8.71 3.68
CA LEU A 11 18.60 7.82 2.51
C LEU A 11 17.53 6.73 2.57
N GLU A 12 17.30 6.12 3.72
CA GLU A 12 16.24 5.13 3.95
C GLU A 12 14.85 5.78 3.83
N ASP A 13 14.70 7.02 4.32
CA ASP A 13 13.45 7.78 4.21
C ASP A 13 13.09 8.13 2.76
N GLU A 14 14.06 8.59 1.96
CA GLU A 14 13.84 8.84 0.53
C GLU A 14 13.58 7.54 -0.25
N GLN A 15 14.25 6.43 0.07
CA GLN A 15 13.95 5.13 -0.51
C GLN A 15 12.53 4.66 -0.16
N LEU A 16 12.11 4.84 1.10
CA LEU A 16 10.78 4.50 1.57
C LEU A 16 9.71 5.35 0.87
N LYS A 17 9.96 6.64 0.66
CA LYS A 17 9.09 7.53 -0.12
C LYS A 17 8.92 7.08 -1.57
N ILE A 18 10.00 6.68 -2.24
CA ILE A 18 9.93 6.12 -3.60
C ILE A 18 9.09 4.84 -3.60
N LYS A 19 9.36 3.92 -2.68
CA LYS A 19 8.59 2.66 -2.54
C LYS A 19 7.11 2.94 -2.27
N TYR A 20 6.80 3.89 -1.38
CA TYR A 20 5.44 4.35 -1.11
C TYR A 20 4.73 4.80 -2.39
N GLY A 21 5.36 5.68 -3.18
CA GLY A 21 4.80 6.15 -4.44
C GLY A 21 4.49 5.01 -5.43
N ILE A 22 5.40 4.05 -5.54
CA ILE A 22 5.21 2.87 -6.41
C ILE A 22 4.05 2.00 -5.92
N ILE A 23 3.97 1.73 -4.61
CA ILE A 23 2.89 0.92 -4.01
C ILE A 23 1.53 1.57 -4.25
N ILE A 24 1.40 2.86 -3.97
CA ILE A 24 0.15 3.60 -4.15
C ILE A 24 -0.24 3.63 -5.63
N ALA A 25 0.70 3.85 -6.55
CA ALA A 25 0.43 3.82 -7.98
C ALA A 25 -0.08 2.44 -8.46
N LYS A 26 0.55 1.35 -8.01
CA LYS A 26 0.11 -0.03 -8.31
C LYS A 26 -1.29 -0.30 -7.79
N LEU A 27 -1.59 0.12 -6.55
CA LEU A 27 -2.90 -0.08 -5.95
C LEU A 27 -3.99 0.72 -6.69
N ARG A 28 -3.73 1.99 -7.01
CA ARG A 28 -4.64 2.84 -7.80
C ARG A 28 -4.91 2.24 -9.19
N ALA A 29 -3.88 1.76 -9.88
CA ALA A 29 -4.02 1.10 -11.17
C ALA A 29 -4.88 -0.17 -11.07
N ALA A 30 -4.65 -1.00 -10.04
CA ALA A 30 -5.45 -2.20 -9.80
C ALA A 30 -6.92 -1.88 -9.52
N VAL A 31 -7.20 -0.87 -8.69
CA VAL A 31 -8.56 -0.41 -8.40
C VAL A 31 -9.24 0.14 -9.66
N ALA A 32 -8.59 1.04 -10.39
CA ALA A 32 -9.15 1.66 -11.59
C ALA A 32 -9.51 0.62 -12.66
N LYS A 33 -8.66 -0.39 -12.87
CA LYS A 33 -8.90 -1.47 -13.83
C LYS A 33 -10.07 -2.39 -13.45
N ASN A 34 -10.35 -2.55 -12.16
CA ASN A 34 -11.25 -3.60 -11.67
C ASN A 34 -12.56 -3.05 -11.08
N LYS A 35 -12.67 -1.76 -10.78
CA LYS A 35 -13.84 -1.17 -10.09
C LYS A 35 -15.16 -1.32 -10.86
N ALA A 36 -15.13 -1.40 -12.19
CA ALA A 36 -16.32 -1.66 -13.00
C ALA A 36 -16.91 -3.06 -12.76
N ARG A 37 -16.05 -4.07 -12.53
CA ARG A 37 -16.44 -5.45 -12.24
C ARG A 37 -16.66 -5.69 -10.74
N PHE A 38 -16.04 -4.89 -9.89
CA PHE A 38 -16.08 -4.98 -8.44
C PHE A 38 -16.38 -3.61 -7.82
N PRO A 39 -17.66 -3.19 -7.78
CA PRO A 39 -18.05 -1.86 -7.30
C PRO A 39 -17.56 -1.52 -5.89
N GLN A 40 -17.36 -2.52 -5.03
CA GLN A 40 -16.77 -2.36 -3.69
C GLN A 40 -15.37 -1.74 -3.70
N LEU A 41 -14.63 -1.82 -4.82
CA LEU A 41 -13.35 -1.15 -4.97
C LEU A 41 -13.47 0.38 -5.03
N ASN A 42 -14.68 0.93 -5.24
CA ASN A 42 -14.90 2.38 -5.16
C ASN A 42 -14.61 2.92 -3.76
N LEU A 43 -14.92 2.16 -2.70
CA LEU A 43 -14.59 2.58 -1.33
C LEU A 43 -13.07 2.72 -1.14
N ILE A 44 -12.31 1.80 -1.73
CA ILE A 44 -10.84 1.84 -1.71
C ILE A 44 -10.33 3.02 -2.55
N SER A 45 -10.92 3.29 -3.71
CA SER A 45 -10.58 4.46 -4.54
C SER A 45 -10.74 5.75 -3.75
N VAL A 46 -11.91 5.95 -3.11
CA VAL A 46 -12.20 7.14 -2.30
C VAL A 46 -11.22 7.28 -1.14
N TYR A 47 -10.90 6.18 -0.47
CA TYR A 47 -9.89 6.20 0.60
C TYR A 47 -8.52 6.66 0.08
N LEU A 48 -8.05 6.14 -1.06
CA LEU A 48 -6.76 6.49 -1.66
C LEU A 48 -6.69 7.93 -2.18
N ASP A 49 -7.81 8.49 -2.60
CA ASP A 49 -7.87 9.89 -3.02
C ASP A 49 -7.77 10.81 -1.80
N ARG A 50 -8.43 10.45 -0.69
CA ARG A 50 -8.37 11.20 0.58
C ARG A 50 -7.00 11.13 1.25
N THR A 51 -6.43 9.94 1.41
CA THR A 51 -5.12 9.76 2.07
C THR A 51 -3.96 10.18 1.18
N GLY A 52 -4.14 10.15 -0.14
CA GLY A 52 -3.17 10.65 -1.10
C GLY A 52 -2.98 12.17 -1.04
N ALA A 53 -4.05 12.94 -0.79
CA ALA A 53 -3.97 14.38 -0.60
C ALA A 53 -3.19 14.78 0.66
N GLU A 54 -3.13 13.88 1.65
CA GLU A 54 -2.39 14.08 2.89
C GLU A 54 -0.91 13.65 2.77
N ALA A 55 -0.50 12.98 1.68
CA ALA A 55 0.83 12.39 1.50
C ALA A 55 1.93 13.38 1.10
N ASP A 56 1.54 14.59 0.69
CA ASP A 56 2.47 15.70 0.44
C ASP A 56 3.01 16.32 1.73
N ALA A 57 2.45 15.96 2.89
CA ALA A 57 2.96 16.33 4.21
C ALA A 57 4.05 15.33 4.65
N ALA A 58 5.25 15.84 4.91
CA ALA A 58 6.48 15.09 5.19
C ALA A 58 6.31 13.95 6.21
N GLY A 59 6.89 12.78 5.90
CA GLY A 59 7.06 11.66 6.82
C GLY A 59 5.89 10.69 6.97
N GLY A 60 6.14 9.59 7.68
CA GLY A 60 5.13 8.58 8.03
C GLY A 60 4.71 7.64 6.90
N HIS A 61 5.51 7.51 5.83
CA HIS A 61 5.18 6.67 4.68
C HIS A 61 4.92 5.21 5.04
N LEU A 62 5.71 4.63 5.95
CA LEU A 62 5.50 3.25 6.40
C LEU A 62 4.20 3.11 7.21
N GLN A 63 3.95 4.01 8.17
CA GLN A 63 2.72 3.99 8.96
C GLN A 63 1.47 4.08 8.07
N ARG A 64 1.48 4.93 7.05
CA ARG A 64 0.37 5.06 6.09
C ARG A 64 0.14 3.77 5.29
N LEU A 65 1.21 3.07 4.92
CA LEU A 65 1.11 1.78 4.25
C LEU A 65 0.52 0.71 5.19
N GLU A 66 0.90 0.72 6.46
CA GLU A 66 0.36 -0.17 7.49
C GLU A 66 -1.13 0.11 7.75
N ASP A 67 -1.52 1.38 7.82
CA ASP A 67 -2.93 1.80 7.94
C ASP A 67 -3.75 1.34 6.76
N LEU A 68 -3.20 1.42 5.55
CA LEU A 68 -3.82 0.93 4.33
C LEU A 68 -3.97 -0.60 4.35
N CYS A 69 -2.95 -1.34 4.82
CA CYS A 69 -3.06 -2.78 5.07
C CYS A 69 -4.21 -3.10 6.04
N ALA A 70 -4.27 -2.40 7.18
CA ALA A 70 -5.33 -2.60 8.17
C ALA A 70 -6.73 -2.29 7.60
N TYR A 71 -6.85 -1.23 6.80
CA TYR A 71 -8.10 -0.89 6.11
C TYR A 71 -8.54 -1.99 5.14
N LEU A 72 -7.64 -2.49 4.29
CA LEU A 72 -7.95 -3.58 3.37
C LEU A 72 -8.23 -4.90 4.08
N ALA A 73 -7.58 -5.18 5.22
CA ALA A 73 -7.86 -6.36 6.03
C ALA A 73 -9.33 -6.38 6.51
N ARG A 74 -9.81 -5.24 7.02
CA ARG A 74 -11.21 -5.08 7.48
C ARG A 74 -12.20 -5.33 6.35
N LEU A 75 -11.95 -4.74 5.18
CA LEU A 75 -12.79 -4.92 3.99
C LEU A 75 -12.65 -6.31 3.34
N GLY A 76 -11.52 -6.99 3.55
CA GLY A 76 -11.24 -8.32 3.01
C GLY A 76 -12.10 -9.43 3.62
N SER A 77 -12.63 -9.23 4.83
CA SER A 77 -13.53 -10.18 5.49
C SER A 77 -14.75 -10.56 4.65
N SER A 78 -15.25 -9.64 3.81
CA SER A 78 -16.47 -9.81 3.01
C SER A 78 -16.22 -9.95 1.51
N CYS A 79 -14.97 -9.83 1.04
CA CYS A 79 -14.71 -9.68 -0.39
C CYS A 79 -13.40 -10.30 -0.86
N TYR A 80 -13.48 -11.26 -1.79
CA TYR A 80 -12.31 -11.98 -2.29
C TYR A 80 -11.31 -11.05 -3.01
N VAL A 81 -11.78 -10.11 -3.84
CA VAL A 81 -10.87 -9.21 -4.57
C VAL A 81 -10.11 -8.30 -3.60
N THR A 82 -10.75 -7.89 -2.51
CA THR A 82 -10.11 -7.10 -1.46
C THR A 82 -9.08 -7.94 -0.68
N ARG A 83 -9.34 -9.23 -0.43
CA ARG A 83 -8.32 -10.13 0.15
C ARG A 83 -7.08 -10.25 -0.74
N HIS A 84 -7.25 -10.33 -2.06
CA HIS A 84 -6.11 -10.34 -2.98
C HIS A 84 -5.33 -9.03 -2.97
N LEU A 85 -6.03 -7.88 -2.93
CA LEU A 85 -5.39 -6.58 -2.77
C LEU A 85 -4.60 -6.50 -1.47
N HIS A 86 -5.23 -6.89 -0.34
CA HIS A 86 -4.59 -6.90 0.97
C HIS A 86 -3.33 -7.77 1.00
N HIS A 87 -3.42 -9.02 0.53
CA HIS A 87 -2.29 -9.94 0.51
C HIS A 87 -1.10 -9.41 -0.30
N ASN A 88 -1.36 -8.89 -1.50
CA ASN A 88 -0.30 -8.37 -2.36
C ASN A 88 0.28 -7.04 -1.85
N LEU A 89 -0.55 -6.21 -1.22
CA LEU A 89 -0.10 -4.99 -0.55
C LEU A 89 0.82 -5.33 0.63
N CYS A 90 0.40 -6.22 1.53
CA CYS A 90 1.21 -6.63 2.68
C CYS A 90 2.60 -7.12 2.27
N ALA A 91 2.69 -7.90 1.19
CA ALA A 91 3.98 -8.35 0.67
C ALA A 91 4.90 -7.16 0.27
N ASP A 92 4.34 -6.12 -0.36
CA ASP A 92 5.09 -4.90 -0.70
C ASP A 92 5.45 -4.05 0.52
N VAL A 93 4.57 -3.97 1.52
CA VAL A 93 4.82 -3.23 2.77
C VAL A 93 5.92 -3.90 3.59
N GLU A 94 5.92 -5.23 3.71
CA GLU A 94 7.00 -5.97 4.38
C GLU A 94 8.33 -5.81 3.62
N ALA A 95 8.30 -5.81 2.28
CA ALA A 95 9.49 -5.52 1.47
C ALA A 95 9.98 -4.07 1.63
N ALA A 96 9.06 -3.12 1.82
CA ALA A 96 9.42 -1.73 2.12
C ALA A 96 10.05 -1.58 3.51
N ARG A 97 9.44 -2.18 4.54
CA ARG A 97 9.91 -2.18 5.93
C ARG A 97 11.31 -2.78 6.07
N SER A 98 11.55 -3.92 5.43
CA SER A 98 12.83 -4.63 5.50
C SER A 98 13.91 -4.06 4.58
N ASN A 99 13.64 -2.93 3.93
CA ASN A 99 14.41 -2.38 2.81
C ASN A 99 14.83 -3.43 1.76
N SER A 100 14.00 -4.44 1.55
CA SER A 100 14.33 -5.57 0.69
C SER A 100 14.41 -5.13 -0.78
N VAL A 101 15.36 -5.74 -1.50
CA VAL A 101 15.45 -5.69 -2.97
C VAL A 101 14.30 -6.47 -3.63
N PHE A 102 13.65 -7.37 -2.89
CA PHE A 102 12.51 -8.15 -3.35
C PHE A 102 11.21 -7.36 -3.14
N PHE A 103 11.08 -6.25 -3.87
CA PHE A 103 9.81 -5.56 -4.06
C PHE A 103 8.91 -6.42 -4.96
N ASN A 104 7.61 -6.53 -4.67
CA ASN A 104 6.71 -7.36 -5.48
C ASN A 104 6.65 -6.79 -6.90
N THR A 105 7.39 -7.39 -7.82
CA THR A 105 7.48 -6.95 -9.22
C THR A 105 6.24 -7.27 -10.04
N ARG A 106 5.26 -7.98 -9.46
CA ARG A 106 3.99 -8.24 -10.15
C ARG A 106 3.32 -6.91 -10.46
N LYS A 107 3.16 -6.64 -11.76
CA LYS A 107 2.52 -5.41 -12.28
C LYS A 107 1.09 -5.19 -11.76
N ASN A 108 0.41 -6.25 -11.29
CA ASN A 108 -0.99 -6.19 -10.88
C ASN A 108 -1.19 -6.85 -9.51
N TYR A 109 -1.88 -6.16 -8.60
CA TYR A 109 -2.37 -6.72 -7.34
C TYR A 109 -3.62 -7.59 -7.48
N ILE A 110 -4.23 -7.60 -8.66
CA ILE A 110 -5.37 -8.46 -8.98
C ILE A 110 -5.01 -9.22 -10.26
N SER A 111 -4.83 -10.52 -10.13
CA SER A 111 -4.80 -11.46 -11.25
C SER A 111 -6.05 -12.32 -11.15
N LEU A 112 -7.02 -12.08 -12.02
CA LEU A 112 -8.19 -12.93 -12.14
C LEU A 112 -7.83 -14.10 -13.07
N PRO A 113 -8.24 -15.34 -12.75
CA PRO A 113 -8.24 -16.40 -13.75
C PRO A 113 -9.07 -15.94 -14.96
N LYS A 114 -8.56 -16.27 -16.16
CA LYS A 114 -9.28 -16.03 -17.41
C LYS A 114 -10.55 -16.86 -17.48
#